data_AF-A0A2V7K3N0-F1
#
_entry.id   AF-A0A2V7K3N0-F1
#
_cell.length_a   1.000
_cell.length_b   1.000
_cell.length_c   1.000
_cell.angle_alpha   90.00
_cell.angle_beta   90.00
_cell.angle_gamma   90.00
#
_symmetry.space_group_name_H-M   'P 1'
#
loop_
_entity.id
_entity.type
_entity.pdbx_description
1 polymer ?
#
loop_
_entity_poly.entity_id
_entity_poly.type
_entity_poly.pdbx_seq_one_letter_code
_entity_poly.pdbx_strand_id
1 'polypeptide(L)'
;MDLKHPLRVLPVDRIVALYNAIFAGFWIASAARAPYAPWLAFAHVVAAMLPALMRRAPDLSPPVRLLRELYPLIWLGAFWPELDLLHQLHIPPTFDHQIAALDLALFGVRGTHVDLVWMWRMPYRWLSEPMHFAYWAYYLLIGIPPLAFAALGRTAALRDVVFRMMLTYLTCFVIFIVYPVYGPGLTLPRYSGPLTDGLFYRLVR
;
A
#
# COMPACT_ATOMS: atom_id res chain seq x y z
N MET A 1 -7.54 -32.44 30.08
CA MET A 1 -8.50 -31.37 29.77
C MET A 1 -7.67 -30.21 29.26
N ASP A 2 -7.52 -30.11 27.95
CA ASP A 2 -6.56 -29.20 27.30
C ASP A 2 -7.16 -27.79 27.29
N LEU A 3 -6.54 -26.87 28.04
CA LEU A 3 -7.01 -25.50 28.17
C LEU A 3 -6.69 -24.77 26.86
N LYS A 4 -7.69 -24.63 26.00
CA LYS A 4 -7.62 -23.83 24.78
C LYS A 4 -7.18 -22.41 25.13
N HIS A 5 -5.93 -22.07 24.84
CA HIS A 5 -5.42 -20.73 25.08
C HIS A 5 -5.94 -19.77 24.01
N PRO A 6 -6.55 -18.64 24.38
CA PRO A 6 -7.06 -17.67 23.42
C PRO A 6 -5.93 -17.12 22.55
N LEU A 7 -6.20 -16.90 21.26
CA LEU A 7 -5.23 -16.31 20.36
C LEU A 7 -4.80 -14.92 20.85
N ARG A 8 -3.48 -14.72 20.93
CA ARG A 8 -2.90 -13.44 21.33
C ARG A 8 -3.13 -12.38 20.25
N VAL A 9 -3.66 -11.23 20.65
CA VAL A 9 -3.73 -10.03 19.82
C VAL A 9 -2.33 -9.46 19.65
N LEU A 10 -1.87 -9.34 18.40
CA LEU A 10 -0.59 -8.75 18.06
C LEU A 10 -0.68 -7.23 17.91
N PRO A 11 0.46 -6.50 17.98
CA PRO A 11 0.49 -5.07 17.71
C PRO A 11 -0.07 -4.70 16.33
N VAL A 12 0.24 -5.47 15.29
CA VAL A 12 -0.28 -5.23 13.94
C VAL A 12 -1.80 -5.32 13.89
N ASP A 13 -2.41 -6.23 14.64
CA ASP A 13 -3.86 -6.40 14.69
C ASP A 13 -4.55 -5.14 15.24
N ARG A 14 -3.91 -4.46 16.19
CA ARG A 14 -4.45 -3.22 16.79
C ARG A 14 -4.40 -2.06 15.80
N ILE A 15 -3.29 -1.92 15.08
CA ILE A 15 -3.12 -0.86 14.08
C ILE A 15 -4.11 -1.06 12.93
N VAL A 16 -4.23 -2.29 12.42
CA VAL A 16 -5.18 -2.61 11.35
C VAL A 16 -6.62 -2.41 11.82
N ALA A 17 -6.97 -2.81 13.05
CA ALA A 17 -8.31 -2.58 13.59
C ALA A 17 -8.61 -1.08 13.76
N LEU A 18 -7.64 -0.28 14.23
CA LEU A 18 -7.79 1.17 14.35
C LEU A 18 -8.02 1.82 12.98
N TYR A 19 -7.19 1.47 11.99
CA TYR A 19 -7.36 1.93 10.61
C TYR A 19 -8.78 1.61 10.11
N ASN A 20 -9.21 0.35 10.22
CA ASN A 20 -10.54 -0.05 9.79
C ASN A 20 -11.65 0.68 10.56
N ALA A 21 -11.50 0.92 11.87
CA ALA A 21 -12.50 1.66 12.64
C ALA A 21 -12.63 3.12 12.16
N ILE A 22 -11.51 3.77 11.85
CA ILE A 22 -11.50 5.13 11.30
C ILE A 22 -12.20 5.16 9.93
N PHE A 23 -11.84 4.24 9.04
CA PHE A 23 -12.44 4.16 7.70
C PHE A 23 -13.90 3.75 7.71
N ALA A 24 -14.32 2.88 8.63
CA ALA A 24 -15.74 2.62 8.86
C ALA A 24 -16.50 3.90 9.17
N GLY A 25 -15.99 4.73 10.10
CA GLY A 25 -16.60 6.02 10.44
C GLY A 25 -16.69 6.97 9.24
N PHE A 26 -15.61 7.06 8.47
CA PHE A 26 -15.58 7.86 7.24
C PHE A 26 -16.62 7.41 6.21
N TRP A 27 -16.73 6.10 5.97
CA TRP A 27 -17.66 5.56 4.98
C TRP A 27 -19.12 5.65 5.44
N ILE A 28 -19.38 5.51 6.75
CA ILE A 28 -20.70 5.78 7.34
C ILE A 28 -21.09 7.24 7.10
N ALA A 29 -20.17 8.19 7.37
CA ALA A 29 -20.42 9.61 7.13
C ALA A 29 -20.62 9.94 5.64
N SER A 30 -20.05 9.13 4.74
CA SER A 30 -20.16 9.29 3.29
C SER A 30 -21.32 8.50 2.67
N ALA A 31 -22.16 7.82 3.45
CA ALA A 31 -23.22 6.93 2.96
C ALA A 31 -24.21 7.61 1.99
N ALA A 32 -24.51 8.89 2.20
CA ALA A 32 -25.39 9.66 1.33
C ALA A 32 -24.71 10.15 0.03
N ARG A 33 -23.37 10.13 -0.01
CA ARG A 33 -22.56 10.66 -1.13
C ARG A 33 -22.21 9.59 -2.17
N ALA A 34 -22.24 8.31 -1.78
CA ALA A 34 -21.91 7.20 -2.65
C ALA A 34 -22.73 5.95 -2.34
N PRO A 35 -23.32 5.27 -3.34
CA PRO A 35 -24.11 4.06 -3.11
C PRO A 35 -23.28 2.88 -2.59
N TYR A 36 -21.97 2.86 -2.83
CA TYR A 36 -21.05 1.83 -2.36
C TYR A 36 -20.55 2.06 -0.92
N ALA A 37 -20.71 3.26 -0.36
CA ALA A 37 -20.16 3.62 0.94
C ALA A 37 -20.68 2.75 2.11
N PRO A 38 -21.97 2.39 2.20
CA PRO A 38 -22.46 1.49 3.26
C PRO A 38 -21.81 0.10 3.24
N TRP A 39 -21.50 -0.41 2.05
CA TRP A 39 -20.84 -1.71 1.89
C TRP A 39 -19.38 -1.68 2.35
N LEU A 40 -18.66 -0.60 2.03
CA LEU A 40 -17.31 -0.38 2.52
C LEU A 40 -17.30 -0.19 4.04
N ALA A 41 -18.22 0.62 4.58
CA ALA A 41 -18.40 0.77 6.02
C ALA A 41 -18.60 -0.58 6.72
N PHE A 42 -19.51 -1.41 6.20
CA PHE A 42 -19.75 -2.74 6.73
C PHE A 42 -18.48 -3.61 6.69
N ALA A 43 -17.77 -3.64 5.56
CA ALA A 43 -16.53 -4.40 5.42
C ALA A 43 -15.48 -3.96 6.46
N HIS A 44 -15.31 -2.65 6.67
CA HIS A 44 -14.39 -2.12 7.66
C HIS A 44 -14.84 -2.42 9.10
N VAL A 45 -16.13 -2.35 9.43
CA VAL A 45 -16.62 -2.75 10.76
C VAL A 45 -16.29 -4.21 11.04
N VAL A 46 -16.56 -5.10 10.08
CA VAL A 46 -16.23 -6.53 10.19
C VAL A 46 -14.73 -6.72 10.36
N ALA A 47 -13.92 -6.03 9.55
CA ALA A 47 -12.46 -6.08 9.63
C ALA A 47 -11.91 -5.57 10.97
N ALA A 48 -12.47 -4.48 11.51
CA ALA A 48 -12.09 -3.91 12.80
C ALA A 48 -12.42 -4.85 13.97
N MET A 49 -13.50 -5.63 13.84
CA MET A 49 -13.89 -6.63 14.84
C MET A 49 -13.06 -7.91 14.78
N LEU A 50 -12.33 -8.15 13.67
CA LEU A 50 -11.62 -9.42 13.43
C LEU A 50 -10.68 -9.81 14.59
N PRO A 51 -9.82 -8.93 15.15
CA PRO A 51 -8.96 -9.32 16.27
C PRO A 51 -9.72 -9.73 17.54
N ALA A 52 -10.88 -9.10 17.80
CA ALA A 52 -11.73 -9.44 18.93
C ALA A 52 -12.42 -10.81 18.72
N LEU A 53 -12.82 -11.11 17.50
CA LEU A 53 -13.38 -12.42 17.12
C LEU A 53 -12.30 -13.51 17.23
N MET A 54 -11.08 -13.24 16.75
CA MET A 54 -9.96 -14.18 16.79
C MET A 54 -9.57 -14.57 18.23
N ARG A 55 -9.65 -13.66 19.19
CA ARG A 55 -9.43 -13.99 20.62
C ARG A 55 -10.35 -15.10 21.13
N ARG A 56 -11.54 -15.25 20.55
CA ARG A 56 -12.54 -16.24 20.95
C ARG A 56 -12.44 -17.53 20.14
N ALA A 57 -11.59 -17.55 19.11
CA ALA A 57 -11.45 -18.71 18.25
C ALA A 57 -10.73 -19.85 19.00
N PRO A 58 -11.15 -21.12 18.78
CA PRO A 58 -10.39 -22.28 19.24
C PRO A 58 -9.07 -22.39 18.48
N ASP A 59 -8.28 -23.42 18.79
CA ASP A 59 -7.02 -23.68 18.09
C ASP A 59 -7.20 -23.72 16.57
N LEU A 60 -6.39 -22.93 15.88
CA LEU A 60 -6.42 -22.82 14.43
C LEU A 60 -5.62 -23.94 13.79
N SER A 61 -6.18 -24.53 12.73
CA SER A 61 -5.45 -25.41 11.82
C SER A 61 -4.26 -24.66 11.18
N PRO A 62 -3.21 -25.38 10.73
CA PRO A 62 -2.01 -24.73 10.18
C PRO A 62 -2.29 -23.74 9.04
N PRO A 63 -3.16 -24.01 8.05
CA PRO A 63 -3.48 -23.05 6.99
C PRO A 63 -4.17 -21.79 7.53
N VAL A 64 -5.09 -21.92 8.49
CA VAL A 64 -5.79 -20.78 9.07
C VAL A 64 -4.85 -19.94 9.94
N ARG A 65 -3.89 -20.57 10.61
CA ARG A 65 -2.82 -19.88 11.34
C ARG A 65 -1.92 -19.10 10.39
N LEU A 66 -1.53 -19.68 9.25
CA LEU A 66 -0.76 -18.97 8.24
C LEU A 66 -1.53 -17.75 7.71
N LEU A 67 -2.81 -17.94 7.38
CA LEU A 67 -3.69 -16.85 6.97
C LEU A 67 -3.77 -15.77 8.05
N ARG A 68 -3.87 -16.14 9.33
CA ARG A 68 -3.81 -15.21 10.48
C ARG A 68 -2.50 -14.42 10.55
N GLU A 69 -1.37 -14.98 10.15
CA GLU A 69 -0.10 -14.23 10.18
C GLU A 69 0.01 -13.29 8.96
N LEU A 70 -0.61 -13.63 7.83
CA LEU A 70 -0.50 -12.90 6.58
C LEU A 70 -1.67 -11.97 6.26
N TYR A 71 -2.81 -12.08 6.95
CA TYR A 71 -4.01 -11.27 6.65
C TYR A 71 -3.76 -9.76 6.65
N PRO A 72 -2.87 -9.16 7.49
CA PRO A 72 -2.60 -7.73 7.40
C PRO A 72 -2.03 -7.35 6.03
N LEU A 73 -1.15 -8.17 5.47
CA LEU A 73 -0.59 -7.92 4.14
C LEU A 73 -1.62 -8.14 3.03
N ILE A 74 -2.54 -9.09 3.20
CA ILE A 74 -3.64 -9.30 2.26
C ILE A 74 -4.54 -8.06 2.19
N TRP A 75 -4.77 -7.38 3.32
CA TRP A 75 -5.52 -6.13 3.36
C TRP A 75 -4.92 -5.02 2.49
N LEU A 76 -3.60 -5.00 2.26
CA LEU A 76 -2.97 -4.01 1.39
C LEU A 76 -3.57 -4.01 -0.03
N GLY A 77 -3.94 -5.19 -0.54
CA GLY A 77 -4.58 -5.32 -1.84
C GLY A 77 -5.99 -4.73 -1.89
N ALA A 78 -6.67 -4.60 -0.75
CA ALA A 78 -7.99 -3.99 -0.64
C ALA A 78 -7.92 -2.49 -0.33
N PHE A 79 -6.99 -2.07 0.55
CA PHE A 79 -6.83 -0.65 0.92
C PHE A 79 -6.32 0.20 -0.24
N TRP A 80 -5.46 -0.36 -1.10
CA TRP A 80 -4.93 0.38 -2.25
C TRP A 80 -6.02 0.88 -3.23
N PRO A 81 -6.92 0.03 -3.77
CA PRO A 81 -7.98 0.50 -4.66
C PRO A 81 -9.07 1.31 -3.93
N GLU A 82 -9.26 1.11 -2.62
CA GLU A 82 -10.15 1.93 -1.82
C GLU A 82 -9.74 3.41 -1.85
N LEU A 83 -8.44 3.68 -1.91
CA LEU A 83 -7.88 5.03 -2.01
C LEU A 83 -8.43 5.82 -3.20
N ASP A 84 -8.55 5.18 -4.35
CA ASP A 84 -9.09 5.81 -5.56
C ASP A 84 -10.55 6.23 -5.35
N LEU A 85 -11.33 5.46 -4.57
CA LEU A 85 -12.71 5.82 -4.22
C LEU A 85 -12.76 7.00 -3.25
N LEU A 86 -11.84 7.04 -2.27
CA LEU A 86 -11.72 8.16 -1.34
C LEU A 86 -11.45 9.47 -2.09
N HIS A 87 -10.54 9.42 -3.07
CA HIS A 87 -10.18 10.56 -3.91
C HIS A 87 -11.29 11.00 -4.86
N GLN A 88 -12.14 10.09 -5.33
CA GLN A 88 -13.31 10.49 -6.12
C GLN A 88 -14.33 11.26 -5.27
N LEU A 89 -14.44 10.93 -3.98
CA LEU A 89 -15.37 11.58 -3.06
C LEU A 89 -14.80 12.83 -2.41
N HIS A 90 -13.49 12.88 -2.26
CA HIS A 90 -12.75 14.05 -1.83
C HIS A 90 -11.75 14.35 -2.91
N ILE A 91 -12.01 15.39 -3.72
CA ILE A 91 -10.99 15.98 -4.57
C ILE A 91 -10.42 17.19 -3.82
N PRO A 92 -9.47 17.04 -2.87
CA PRO A 92 -8.57 18.14 -2.58
C PRO A 92 -7.89 18.57 -3.88
N PRO A 93 -7.56 19.86 -4.05
CA PRO A 93 -6.55 20.22 -5.03
C PRO A 93 -5.28 19.43 -4.72
N THR A 94 -4.69 18.82 -5.73
CA THR A 94 -3.48 18.02 -5.53
C THR A 94 -2.29 18.94 -5.25
N PHE A 95 -1.35 18.44 -4.48
CA PHE A 95 -0.15 19.20 -4.11
C PHE A 95 0.99 19.03 -5.12
N ASP A 96 0.70 18.47 -6.31
CA ASP A 96 1.68 18.24 -7.39
C ASP A 96 2.43 19.52 -7.78
N HIS A 97 1.74 20.68 -7.82
CA HIS A 97 2.37 21.96 -8.15
C HIS A 97 3.42 22.42 -7.11
N GLN A 98 3.22 22.08 -5.84
CA GLN A 98 4.15 22.44 -4.76
C GLN A 98 5.39 21.56 -4.81
N ILE A 99 5.20 20.27 -5.10
CA ILE A 99 6.31 19.34 -5.33
C ILE A 99 7.08 19.70 -6.60
N ALA A 100 6.40 20.07 -7.69
CA ALA A 100 7.04 20.58 -8.90
C ALA A 100 7.87 21.85 -8.64
N ALA A 101 7.36 22.76 -7.81
CA ALA A 101 8.09 23.97 -7.42
C ALA A 101 9.32 23.64 -6.55
N LEU A 102 9.21 22.64 -5.67
CA LEU A 102 10.33 22.13 -4.89
C LEU A 102 11.39 21.47 -5.79
N ASP A 103 11.00 20.63 -6.74
CA ASP A 103 11.90 20.03 -7.73
C ASP A 103 12.65 21.12 -8.50
N LEU A 104 11.94 22.17 -8.94
CA LEU A 104 12.54 23.32 -9.58
C LEU A 104 13.54 24.05 -8.66
N ALA A 105 13.20 24.25 -7.39
CA ALA A 105 14.08 24.93 -6.45
C ALA A 105 15.36 24.14 -6.16
N LEU A 106 15.27 22.81 -6.09
CA LEU A 106 16.40 21.92 -5.79
C LEU A 106 17.29 21.66 -7.01
N PHE A 107 16.69 21.42 -8.17
CA PHE A 107 17.42 20.99 -9.37
C PHE A 107 17.59 22.09 -10.43
N GLY A 108 16.93 23.24 -10.27
CA GLY A 108 17.09 24.41 -11.13
C GLY A 108 16.52 24.27 -12.54
N VAL A 109 15.75 23.22 -12.82
CA VAL A 109 15.16 22.97 -14.14
C VAL A 109 13.92 23.85 -14.34
N ARG A 110 14.13 25.11 -14.78
CA ARG A 110 13.04 26.10 -14.99
C ARG A 110 11.93 25.56 -15.89
N GLY A 111 10.73 25.47 -15.31
CA GLY A 111 9.48 25.23 -16.05
C GLY A 111 9.18 23.77 -16.41
N THR A 112 9.99 22.80 -15.97
CA THR A 112 9.74 21.37 -16.22
C THR A 112 10.21 20.49 -15.06
N HIS A 113 9.58 19.32 -14.88
CA HIS A 113 10.05 18.30 -13.95
C HIS A 113 11.39 17.68 -14.42
N VAL A 114 12.22 17.22 -13.49
CA VAL A 114 13.58 16.72 -13.79
C VAL A 114 13.55 15.52 -14.73
N ASP A 115 12.53 14.66 -14.65
CA ASP A 115 12.32 13.51 -15.52
C ASP A 115 12.22 13.92 -17.01
N LEU A 116 11.56 15.03 -17.32
CA LEU A 116 11.44 15.56 -18.68
C LEU A 116 12.78 16.02 -19.28
N VAL A 117 13.82 16.19 -18.47
CA VAL A 117 15.17 16.49 -18.96
C VAL A 117 16.04 15.25 -18.93
N TRP A 118 15.96 14.50 -17.83
CA TRP A 118 16.79 13.34 -17.58
C TRP A 118 16.51 12.21 -18.56
N MET A 119 15.24 11.89 -18.82
CA MET A 119 14.87 10.76 -19.68
C MET A 119 15.35 10.97 -21.13
N TRP A 120 15.31 12.21 -21.64
CA TRP A 120 15.81 12.53 -22.97
C TRP A 120 17.34 12.56 -23.05
N ARG A 121 18.02 12.99 -21.97
CA ARG A 121 19.48 13.05 -21.92
C ARG A 121 20.15 11.71 -21.58
N MET A 122 19.41 10.77 -21.01
CA MET A 122 19.90 9.42 -20.68
C MET A 122 19.06 8.33 -21.31
N PRO A 123 19.04 8.21 -22.66
CA PRO A 123 18.29 7.17 -23.37
C PRO A 123 18.99 5.80 -23.31
N TYR A 124 19.72 5.51 -22.22
CA TYR A 124 20.56 4.32 -22.08
C TYR A 124 19.77 3.16 -21.47
N ARG A 125 19.41 2.18 -22.31
CA ARG A 125 18.68 0.99 -21.86
C ARG A 125 19.40 0.19 -20.78
N TRP A 126 20.73 0.12 -20.82
CA TRP A 126 21.51 -0.63 -19.83
C TRP A 126 21.36 -0.07 -18.41
N LEU A 127 20.99 1.21 -18.26
CA LEU A 127 20.69 1.84 -16.98
C LEU A 127 19.18 1.74 -16.68
N SER A 128 18.34 2.04 -17.67
CA SER A 128 16.88 2.04 -17.50
C SER A 128 16.33 0.66 -17.12
N GLU A 129 16.79 -0.43 -17.76
CA GLU A 129 16.26 -1.77 -17.48
C GLU A 129 16.52 -2.22 -16.03
N PRO A 130 17.75 -2.11 -15.47
CA PRO A 130 17.97 -2.37 -14.05
C PRO A 130 17.13 -1.51 -13.10
N MET A 131 16.87 -0.24 -13.44
CA MET A 131 15.99 0.62 -12.63
C MET A 131 14.54 0.12 -12.62
N HIS A 132 13.99 -0.25 -13.78
CA HIS A 132 12.64 -0.81 -13.88
C HIS A 132 12.58 -2.21 -13.25
N PHE A 133 13.64 -3.01 -13.35
CA PHE A 133 13.76 -4.27 -12.64
C PHE A 133 13.70 -4.05 -11.12
N ALA A 134 14.45 -3.09 -10.59
CA ALA A 134 14.44 -2.78 -9.16
C ALA A 134 13.04 -2.34 -8.69
N TYR A 135 12.34 -1.52 -9.49
CA TYR A 135 10.95 -1.15 -9.22
C TYR A 135 10.01 -2.35 -9.26
N TRP A 136 10.13 -3.24 -10.24
CA TRP A 136 9.35 -4.47 -10.30
C TRP A 136 9.65 -5.42 -9.13
N ALA A 137 10.92 -5.54 -8.74
CA ALA A 137 11.38 -6.40 -7.66
C ALA A 137 10.86 -5.96 -6.28
N TYR A 138 10.41 -4.72 -6.13
CA TYR A 138 9.71 -4.26 -4.91
C TYR A 138 8.47 -5.13 -4.60
N TYR A 139 7.73 -5.58 -5.60
CA TYR A 139 6.58 -6.48 -5.38
C TYR A 139 7.02 -7.85 -4.84
N LEU A 140 8.18 -8.35 -5.30
CA LEU A 140 8.80 -9.56 -4.75
C LEU A 140 9.26 -9.34 -3.30
N LEU A 141 9.80 -8.17 -2.99
CA LEU A 141 10.23 -7.82 -1.64
C LEU A 141 9.05 -7.77 -0.65
N ILE A 142 7.85 -7.41 -1.10
CA ILE A 142 6.65 -7.45 -0.27
C ILE A 142 6.22 -8.90 0.01
N GLY A 143 6.25 -9.77 -1.00
CA GLY A 143 5.72 -11.14 -0.89
C GLY A 143 6.71 -12.17 -0.35
N ILE A 144 7.94 -12.19 -0.87
CA ILE A 144 8.89 -13.29 -0.65
C ILE A 144 9.35 -13.39 0.82
N PRO A 145 9.83 -12.34 1.50
CA PRO A 145 10.30 -12.45 2.88
C PRO A 145 9.27 -13.02 3.86
N PRO A 146 8.01 -12.54 3.92
CA PRO A 146 7.02 -13.12 4.82
C PRO A 146 6.68 -14.59 4.44
N LEU A 147 6.57 -14.91 3.15
CA LEU A 147 6.34 -16.31 2.72
C LEU A 147 7.52 -17.22 3.08
N ALA A 148 8.76 -16.75 2.93
CA ALA A 148 9.95 -17.49 3.31
C ALA A 148 10.00 -17.72 4.83
N PHE A 149 9.73 -16.70 5.65
CA PHE A 149 9.69 -16.88 7.10
C PHE A 149 8.56 -17.81 7.55
N ALA A 150 7.42 -17.78 6.88
CA ALA A 150 6.33 -18.72 7.11
C ALA A 150 6.76 -20.17 6.77
N ALA A 151 7.35 -20.39 5.60
CA ALA A 151 7.82 -21.71 5.17
C ALA A 151 8.92 -22.28 6.09
N LEU A 152 9.78 -21.41 6.62
CA LEU A 152 10.85 -21.76 7.56
C LEU A 152 10.37 -21.88 9.01
N GLY A 153 9.07 -21.69 9.30
CA GLY A 153 8.53 -21.72 10.66
C GLY A 153 9.03 -20.60 11.59
N ARG A 154 9.62 -19.52 11.04
CA ARG A 154 10.20 -18.40 11.78
C ARG A 154 9.13 -17.37 12.15
N THR A 155 8.15 -17.77 12.96
CA THR A 155 6.97 -16.96 13.32
C THR A 155 7.32 -15.60 13.92
N ALA A 156 8.38 -15.49 14.72
CA ALA A 156 8.80 -14.20 15.29
C ALA A 156 9.27 -13.22 14.22
N ALA A 157 10.11 -13.68 13.27
CA ALA A 157 10.60 -12.86 12.16
C ALA A 157 9.46 -12.50 11.18
N LEU A 158 8.54 -13.44 10.93
CA LEU A 158 7.33 -13.19 10.14
C LEU A 158 6.49 -12.06 10.76
N ARG A 159 6.23 -12.12 12.07
CA ARG A 159 5.43 -11.09 12.75
C ARG A 159 6.12 -9.73 12.76
N ASP A 160 7.44 -9.69 12.95
CA ASP A 160 8.21 -8.44 12.91
C ASP A 160 8.18 -7.80 11.51
N VAL A 161 8.42 -8.58 10.44
CA VAL A 161 8.40 -8.04 9.08
C VAL A 161 7.01 -7.57 8.68
N VAL A 162 5.96 -8.35 8.98
CA VAL A 162 4.56 -7.97 8.71
C VAL A 162 4.20 -6.69 9.46
N PHE A 163 4.58 -6.57 10.73
CA PHE A 163 4.32 -5.36 11.52
C PHE A 163 4.99 -4.13 10.91
N ARG A 164 6.28 -4.22 10.58
CA ARG A 164 7.04 -3.09 10.00
C ARG A 164 6.48 -2.68 8.64
N MET A 165 6.16 -3.64 7.78
CA MET A 165 5.56 -3.37 6.48
C MET A 165 4.21 -2.67 6.61
N MET A 166 3.34 -3.16 7.50
CA MET A 166 2.04 -2.52 7.75
C MET A 166 2.19 -1.13 8.35
N LEU A 167 3.11 -0.95 9.30
CA LEU A 167 3.37 0.35 9.90
C LEU A 167 3.84 1.36 8.85
N THR A 168 4.82 0.99 8.02
CA THR A 168 5.32 1.82 6.94
C THR A 168 4.21 2.14 5.94
N TYR A 169 3.49 1.13 5.46
CA TYR A 169 2.40 1.32 4.50
C TYR A 169 1.34 2.29 5.04
N LEU A 170 0.79 2.02 6.23
CA LEU A 170 -0.28 2.83 6.80
C LEU A 170 0.19 4.26 7.13
N THR A 171 1.44 4.43 7.53
CA THR A 171 2.02 5.76 7.75
C THR A 171 2.09 6.55 6.44
N CYS A 172 2.67 5.96 5.39
CA CYS A 172 2.73 6.58 4.07
C CYS A 172 1.31 6.87 3.53
N PHE A 173 0.36 5.97 3.78
CA PHE A 173 -1.01 6.11 3.35
C PHE A 173 -1.72 7.29 4.03
N VAL A 174 -1.55 7.45 5.34
CA VAL A 174 -2.09 8.61 6.08
C VAL A 174 -1.49 9.92 5.56
N ILE A 175 -0.17 9.95 5.32
CA ILE A 175 0.50 11.13 4.74
C ILE A 175 -0.12 11.46 3.38
N PHE A 176 -0.31 10.46 2.52
CA PHE A 176 -0.85 10.65 1.18
C PHE A 176 -2.31 11.11 1.18
N ILE A 177 -3.15 10.65 2.11
CA ILE A 177 -4.53 11.14 2.26
C ILE A 177 -4.57 12.61 2.66
N VAL A 178 -3.68 13.03 3.56
CA VAL A 178 -3.61 14.42 4.03
C VAL A 178 -2.95 15.33 3.00
N TYR A 179 -1.99 14.80 2.23
CA TYR A 179 -1.19 15.52 1.26
C TYR A 179 -1.03 14.71 -0.04
N PRO A 180 -2.09 14.63 -0.87
CA PRO A 180 -2.08 13.82 -2.09
C PRO A 180 -1.17 14.43 -3.16
N VAL A 181 -0.25 13.61 -3.67
CA VAL A 181 0.68 13.93 -4.77
C VAL A 181 0.74 12.73 -5.71
N TYR A 182 0.19 12.87 -6.92
CA TYR A 182 0.12 11.77 -7.89
C TYR A 182 1.43 11.58 -8.67
N GLY A 183 2.18 12.66 -8.83
CA GLY A 183 3.47 12.66 -9.52
C GLY A 183 3.36 12.75 -11.05
N PRO A 184 4.51 12.96 -11.72
CA PRO A 184 4.58 13.30 -13.14
C PRO A 184 4.07 12.19 -14.08
N GLY A 185 4.09 10.92 -13.65
CA GLY A 185 3.62 9.80 -14.46
C GLY A 185 2.11 9.81 -14.76
N LEU A 186 1.32 10.53 -13.96
CA LEU A 186 -0.12 10.72 -14.15
C LEU A 186 -0.47 12.14 -14.63
N THR A 187 0.35 13.14 -14.32
CA THR A 187 0.07 14.55 -14.63
C THR A 187 0.74 15.06 -15.91
N LEU A 188 1.77 14.37 -16.42
CA LEU A 188 2.52 14.74 -17.62
C LEU A 188 2.34 13.71 -18.75
N PRO A 189 2.61 14.11 -20.01
CA PRO A 189 2.70 13.16 -21.11
C PRO A 189 3.77 12.10 -20.84
N ARG A 190 3.41 10.82 -21.02
CA ARG A 190 4.37 9.72 -20.89
C ARG A 190 5.47 9.84 -21.95
N TYR A 191 6.71 9.59 -21.53
CA TYR A 191 7.85 9.51 -22.44
C TYR A 191 7.62 8.44 -23.52
N SER A 192 7.95 8.78 -24.77
CA SER A 192 7.97 7.87 -25.90
C SER A 192 9.37 7.86 -26.52
N GLY A 193 10.00 6.69 -26.58
CA GLY A 193 11.35 6.55 -27.10
C GLY A 193 12.04 5.26 -26.68
N PRO A 194 13.35 5.10 -26.94
CA PRO A 194 14.03 3.82 -26.80
C PRO A 194 13.97 3.17 -25.41
N LEU A 195 13.74 3.95 -24.35
CA LEU A 195 13.61 3.45 -22.98
C LEU A 195 12.34 2.60 -22.78
N THR A 196 11.33 2.76 -23.63
CA THR A 196 10.03 2.06 -23.48
C THR A 196 10.02 0.64 -24.02
N ASP A 197 11.06 0.23 -24.73
CA ASP A 197 11.12 -1.06 -25.43
C ASP A 197 11.64 -2.22 -24.57
N GLY A 198 12.13 -1.89 -23.36
CA GLY A 198 12.71 -2.84 -22.44
C GLY A 198 11.69 -3.78 -21.79
N LEU A 199 12.16 -4.92 -21.30
CA LEU A 199 11.28 -5.95 -20.74
C LEU A 199 10.64 -5.46 -19.45
N PHE A 200 11.46 -4.98 -18.51
CA PHE A 200 10.97 -4.57 -17.20
C PHE A 200 10.16 -3.29 -17.27
N TYR A 201 10.48 -2.37 -18.20
CA TYR A 201 9.60 -1.22 -18.49
C TYR A 201 8.16 -1.66 -18.78
N ARG A 202 7.98 -2.70 -19.62
CA ARG A 202 6.65 -3.20 -19.98
C ARG A 202 5.93 -3.92 -18.84
N LEU A 203 6.66 -4.49 -17.87
CA LEU A 203 6.08 -5.20 -16.74
C LEU A 203 5.54 -4.25 -15.64
N VAL A 204 5.97 -3.00 -15.61
CA VAL A 204 5.63 -2.03 -14.55
C VAL A 204 4.77 -0.86 -15.04
N ARG A 205 4.33 -0.91 -16.30
CA ARG A 205 3.57 0.15 -16.96
C ARG A 205 2.07 0.14 -16.61
#